data_AF-A0A069Q4P5-F1
#
_entry.id   AF-A0A069Q4P5-F1
#
_cell.length_a   1.000
_cell.length_b   1.000
_cell.length_c   1.000
_cell.angle_alpha   90.00
_cell.angle_beta   90.00
_cell.angle_gamma   90.00
#
_symmetry.space_group_name_H-M   'P 1'
#
loop_
_entity.id
_entity.type
_entity.pdbx_description
1 polymer ?
#
loop_
_entity_poly.entity_id
_entity_poly.type
_entity_poly.pdbx_seq_one_letter_code
_entity_poly.pdbx_strand_id
1 'polypeptide(L)'
;MSQGVEFNRLMLEMRSMQMEAMAKAKPVQAPAEAGAPSFSEMLSQAVDKVNETQQASTAMANAFEVGQSGVDLTDVMIASQKASVSFQAMTQVRNKLVQAYQDIMQMPV
;
A
#
# COMPACT_ATOMS: atom_id res chain seq x y z
N MET A 1 -11.17 63.57 18.70
CA MET A 1 -10.12 62.87 17.93
C MET A 1 -9.71 61.54 18.62
N SER A 2 -10.64 60.62 18.89
CA SER A 2 -10.32 59.38 19.65
C SER A 2 -10.84 58.07 19.04
N GLN A 3 -11.62 58.13 17.95
CA GLN A 3 -12.19 56.93 17.30
C GLN A 3 -11.26 56.29 16.24
N GLY A 4 -10.26 57.03 15.72
CA GLY A 4 -9.30 56.47 14.76
C GLY A 4 -8.22 55.58 15.38
N VAL A 5 -7.97 55.72 16.68
CA VAL A 5 -6.90 54.96 17.39
C VAL A 5 -7.37 53.55 17.76
N GLU A 6 -8.66 53.36 18.02
CA GLU A 6 -9.25 52.05 18.34
C GLU A 6 -9.35 51.13 17.11
N PHE A 7 -9.67 51.69 15.94
CA PHE A 7 -9.68 50.94 14.68
C PHE A 7 -8.29 50.36 14.34
N ASN A 8 -7.24 51.14 14.61
CA ASN A 8 -5.86 50.70 14.38
C ASN A 8 -5.41 49.61 15.37
N ARG A 9 -5.94 49.60 16.60
CA ARG A 9 -5.68 48.55 17.59
C ARG A 9 -6.37 47.22 17.23
N LEU A 10 -7.61 47.28 16.76
CA LEU A 10 -8.35 46.08 16.34
C LEU A 10 -7.70 45.39 15.13
N MET A 11 -7.16 46.17 14.18
CA MET A 11 -6.41 45.60 13.06
C MET A 11 -5.08 44.96 13.50
N LEU A 12 -4.43 45.50 14.53
CA LEU A 12 -3.21 44.92 15.10
C LEU A 12 -3.51 43.59 15.83
N GLU A 13 -4.64 43.53 16.53
CA GLU A 13 -5.10 42.34 17.25
C GLU A 13 -5.48 41.20 16.28
N MET A 14 -6.21 41.50 15.20
CA MET A 14 -6.49 40.52 14.14
C MET A 14 -5.21 39.94 13.52
N ARG A 15 -4.18 40.77 13.33
CA ARG A 15 -2.91 40.33 12.74
C ARG A 15 -2.09 39.44 13.68
N SER A 16 -2.16 39.72 14.99
CA SER A 16 -1.53 38.87 16.01
C SER A 16 -2.20 37.50 16.12
N MET A 17 -3.53 37.46 16.06
CA MET A 17 -4.31 36.22 16.11
C MET A 17 -4.06 35.34 14.86
N GLN A 18 -3.89 35.95 13.69
CA GLN A 18 -3.51 35.23 12.46
C GLN A 18 -2.10 34.65 12.52
N MET A 19 -1.13 35.36 13.12
CA MET A 19 0.23 34.85 13.28
C MET A 19 0.29 33.70 14.30
N GLU A 20 -0.50 33.75 15.37
CA GLU A 20 -0.61 32.62 16.32
C GLU A 20 -1.26 31.39 15.67
N ALA A 21 -2.27 31.60 14.81
CA ALA A 21 -2.89 30.51 14.04
C ALA A 21 -1.92 29.88 13.02
N MET A 22 -1.08 30.68 12.35
CA MET A 22 -0.05 30.17 11.43
C MET A 22 1.13 29.53 12.15
N ALA A 23 1.54 30.03 13.33
CA ALA A 23 2.61 29.43 14.13
C ALA A 23 2.20 28.07 14.73
N LYS A 24 0.90 27.82 14.91
CA LYS A 24 0.34 26.55 15.40
C LYS A 24 0.08 25.53 14.29
N ALA A 25 0.10 25.95 13.02
CA ALA A 25 0.12 25.06 11.86
C ALA A 25 1.54 24.52 11.63
N LYS A 26 2.06 23.78 12.61
CA LYS A 26 3.26 22.99 12.46
C LYS A 26 2.96 21.94 11.37
N PRO A 27 3.74 21.84 10.28
CA PRO A 27 3.54 20.76 9.32
C PRO A 27 3.71 19.46 10.10
N VAL A 28 2.68 18.63 10.10
CA VAL A 28 2.77 17.26 10.57
C VAL A 28 3.74 16.58 9.62
N GLN A 29 5.02 16.54 9.99
CA GLN A 29 5.99 15.67 9.34
C GLN A 29 5.46 14.26 9.53
N ALA A 30 5.02 13.67 8.43
CA ALA A 30 4.73 12.25 8.36
C ALA A 30 5.95 11.50 8.95
N PRO A 31 5.75 10.48 9.78
CA PRO A 31 6.87 9.68 10.26
C PRO A 31 7.63 9.20 9.03
N ALA A 32 8.93 9.50 8.95
CA ALA A 32 9.78 8.84 7.99
C ALA A 32 9.63 7.34 8.24
N GLU A 33 9.17 6.59 7.24
CA GLU A 33 9.09 5.13 7.24
C GLU A 33 10.50 4.52 7.28
N ALA A 34 11.19 4.70 8.41
CA ALA A 34 12.43 4.02 8.71
C ALA A 34 12.08 2.60 9.13
N GLY A 35 11.98 1.68 8.15
CA GLY A 35 11.92 0.25 8.44
C GLY A 35 11.05 -0.59 7.51
N ALA A 36 10.31 0.00 6.56
CA ALA A 36 9.68 -0.80 5.50
C ALA A 36 10.76 -1.21 4.48
N PRO A 37 10.89 -2.51 4.14
CA PRO A 37 11.76 -2.91 3.04
C PRO A 37 11.35 -2.12 1.79
N SER A 38 12.35 -1.66 1.05
CA SER A 38 12.12 -0.91 -0.18
C SER A 38 11.26 -1.74 -1.12
N PHE A 39 10.46 -1.07 -1.95
CA PHE A 39 9.61 -1.76 -2.92
C PHE A 39 10.39 -2.73 -3.81
N SER A 40 11.65 -2.42 -4.16
CA SER A 40 12.49 -3.35 -4.93
C SER A 40 12.88 -4.59 -4.12
N GLU A 41 13.14 -4.47 -2.81
CA GLU A 41 13.41 -5.63 -1.96
C GLU A 41 12.17 -6.52 -1.83
N MET A 42 10.99 -5.93 -1.68
CA MET A 42 9.73 -6.69 -1.68
C MET A 42 9.47 -7.37 -3.02
N LEU A 43 9.79 -6.70 -4.14
CA LEU A 43 9.65 -7.26 -5.48
C LEU A 43 10.63 -8.41 -5.71
N SER A 44 11.90 -8.27 -5.32
CA SER A 44 12.90 -9.34 -5.40
C SER A 44 12.48 -10.55 -4.55
N GLN A 45 12.05 -10.32 -3.31
CA GLN A 45 11.55 -11.39 -2.44
C GLN A 45 10.34 -12.09 -3.03
N ALA A 46 9.43 -11.36 -3.69
CA ALA A 46 8.28 -11.96 -4.36
C ALA A 46 8.70 -12.84 -5.55
N VAL A 47 9.68 -12.40 -6.35
CA VAL A 47 10.22 -13.20 -7.47
C VAL A 47 10.91 -14.48 -6.97
N ASP A 48 11.72 -14.37 -5.92
CA ASP A 48 12.38 -15.52 -5.30
C ASP A 48 11.35 -16.51 -4.76
N LYS A 49 10.28 -16.02 -4.12
CA LYS A 49 9.19 -16.85 -3.61
C LYS A 49 8.46 -17.62 -4.71
N VAL A 50 8.27 -17.01 -5.87
CA VAL A 50 7.66 -17.67 -7.04
C VAL A 50 8.57 -18.78 -7.57
N ASN A 51 9.88 -18.53 -7.66
CA ASN A 51 10.85 -19.54 -8.08
C ASN A 51 10.85 -20.75 -7.13
N GLU A 52 10.86 -20.49 -5.83
CA GLU A 52 10.81 -21.53 -4.78
C GLU A 52 9.53 -22.37 -4.88
N THR A 53 8.39 -21.72 -5.09
CA THR A 53 7.08 -22.37 -5.26
C THR A 53 7.03 -23.22 -6.54
N GLN A 54 7.65 -22.74 -7.62
CA GLN A 54 7.73 -23.46 -8.88
C GLN A 54 8.58 -24.73 -8.75
N GLN A 55 9.73 -24.65 -8.08
CA GLN A 55 10.57 -25.82 -7.80
C GLN A 55 9.84 -26.85 -6.93
N ALA A 56 9.16 -26.40 -5.86
CA ALA A 56 8.37 -27.28 -5.01
C ALA A 56 7.25 -27.99 -5.79
N SER A 57 6.58 -27.28 -6.71
CA SER A 57 5.55 -27.84 -7.58
C SER A 57 6.12 -28.90 -8.54
N THR A 58 7.29 -28.66 -9.12
CA THR A 58 7.98 -29.64 -9.97
C THR A 58 8.41 -30.89 -9.19
N ALA A 59 8.84 -30.72 -7.94
CA ALA A 59 9.15 -31.85 -7.06
C ALA A 59 7.91 -32.67 -6.71
N MET A 60 6.78 -32.01 -6.42
CA MET A 60 5.51 -32.69 -6.17
C MET A 60 4.94 -33.37 -7.41
N ALA A 61 5.07 -32.77 -8.59
CA ALA A 61 4.65 -33.38 -9.85
C ALA A 61 5.42 -34.68 -10.13
N ASN A 62 6.74 -34.67 -9.94
CA ASN A 62 7.55 -35.89 -10.01
C ASN A 62 7.11 -36.92 -8.96
N ALA A 63 6.82 -36.49 -7.73
CA ALA A 63 6.36 -37.37 -6.66
C ALA A 63 4.95 -37.99 -6.93
N PHE A 64 4.10 -37.27 -7.66
CA PHE A 64 2.80 -37.74 -8.11
C PHE A 64 2.91 -38.72 -9.28
N GLU A 65 3.79 -38.46 -10.26
CA GLU A 65 4.07 -39.38 -11.37
C GLU A 65 4.59 -40.75 -10.89
N VAL A 66 5.25 -40.80 -9.72
CA VAL A 66 5.66 -42.06 -9.07
C VAL A 66 4.59 -42.68 -8.15
N GLY A 67 3.37 -42.12 -8.10
CA GLY A 67 2.19 -42.78 -7.51
C GLY A 67 1.99 -42.63 -6.00
N GLN A 68 2.35 -41.49 -5.39
CA GLN A 68 2.11 -41.25 -3.97
C GLN A 68 0.62 -41.14 -3.60
N SER A 69 0.21 -41.88 -2.56
CA SER A 69 -1.16 -41.96 -2.05
C SER A 69 -1.52 -40.76 -1.16
N GLY A 70 -2.76 -40.23 -1.26
CA GLY A 70 -3.30 -39.26 -0.28
C GLY A 70 -4.20 -38.12 -0.78
N VAL A 71 -4.70 -38.13 -2.02
CA VAL A 71 -5.57 -37.06 -2.55
C VAL A 71 -7.02 -37.54 -2.61
N ASP A 72 -7.87 -36.96 -1.76
CA ASP A 72 -9.31 -37.21 -1.73
C ASP A 72 -10.05 -36.22 -2.65
N LEU A 73 -11.15 -36.62 -3.28
CA LEU A 73 -11.90 -35.78 -4.24
C LEU A 73 -12.34 -34.45 -3.62
N THR A 74 -12.63 -34.47 -2.32
CA THR A 74 -13.03 -33.29 -1.54
C THR A 74 -11.91 -32.26 -1.46
N ASP A 75 -10.65 -32.68 -1.36
CA ASP A 75 -9.50 -31.77 -1.32
C ASP A 75 -9.30 -31.06 -2.66
N VAL A 76 -9.56 -31.75 -3.77
CA VAL A 76 -9.52 -31.16 -5.11
C VAL A 76 -10.57 -30.05 -5.27
N MET A 77 -11.79 -30.27 -4.77
CA MET A 77 -12.85 -29.26 -4.83
C MET A 77 -12.52 -28.04 -3.96
N ILE A 78 -12.00 -28.25 -2.75
CA ILE A 78 -11.58 -27.16 -1.85
C ILE A 78 -10.43 -26.36 -2.48
N ALA A 79 -9.43 -27.04 -3.06
CA ALA A 79 -8.33 -26.40 -3.75
C ALA A 79 -8.81 -25.54 -4.93
N SER A 80 -9.77 -26.04 -5.72
CA SER A 80 -10.37 -25.31 -6.84
C SER A 80 -11.12 -24.04 -6.40
N GLN A 81 -11.91 -24.13 -5.32
CA GLN A 81 -12.57 -22.95 -4.74
C GLN A 81 -11.56 -21.92 -4.23
N LYS A 82 -10.52 -22.37 -3.52
CA LYS A 82 -9.47 -21.50 -2.99
C LYS A 82 -8.69 -20.79 -4.10
N ALA A 83 -8.39 -21.49 -5.19
CA ALA A 83 -7.74 -20.91 -6.36
C ALA A 83 -8.61 -19.82 -7.00
N SER A 84 -9.91 -20.08 -7.14
CA SER A 84 -10.86 -19.11 -7.72
C SER A 84 -10.94 -17.81 -6.90
N VAL A 85 -11.06 -17.91 -5.57
CA VAL A 85 -11.07 -16.73 -4.68
C VAL A 85 -9.73 -15.99 -4.69
N SER A 86 -8.62 -16.72 -4.72
CA SER A 86 -7.28 -16.13 -4.77
C SER A 86 -7.04 -15.37 -6.08
N PHE A 87 -7.54 -15.89 -7.20
CA PHE A 87 -7.46 -15.23 -8.50
C PHE A 87 -8.26 -13.92 -8.55
N GLN A 88 -9.45 -13.93 -7.95
CA GLN A 88 -10.26 -12.72 -7.80
C GLN A 88 -9.52 -11.65 -6.97
N ALA A 89 -8.89 -12.05 -5.85
CA ALA A 89 -8.09 -11.15 -5.03
C ALA A 89 -6.88 -10.58 -5.80
N MET A 90 -6.16 -11.41 -6.55
CA MET A 90 -5.04 -10.96 -7.39
C MET A 90 -5.47 -9.96 -8.44
N THR A 91 -6.65 -10.14 -9.04
CA THR A 91 -7.18 -9.18 -10.02
C THR A 91 -7.42 -7.82 -9.39
N GLN A 92 -7.92 -7.78 -8.16
CA GLN A 92 -8.12 -6.52 -7.42
C GLN A 92 -6.78 -5.83 -7.08
N VAL A 93 -5.79 -6.61 -6.66
CA VAL A 93 -4.44 -6.09 -6.40
C VAL A 93 -3.81 -5.53 -7.67
N ARG A 94 -3.92 -6.26 -8.80
CA ARG A 94 -3.45 -5.81 -10.11
C ARG A 94 -4.07 -4.47 -10.49
N ASN A 95 -5.39 -4.34 -10.35
CA ASN A 95 -6.10 -3.11 -10.68
C ASN A 95 -5.63 -1.95 -9.81
N LYS A 96 -5.44 -2.15 -8.50
CA LYS A 96 -4.91 -1.13 -7.58
C LYS A 96 -3.48 -0.72 -7.92
N LEU A 97 -2.62 -1.65 -8.33
CA LEU A 97 -1.25 -1.35 -8.74
C LEU A 97 -1.20 -0.53 -10.04
N VAL A 98 -2.05 -0.88 -11.01
CA VAL A 98 -2.18 -0.11 -12.26
C VAL A 98 -2.70 1.30 -11.98
N GLN A 99 -3.68 1.44 -11.08
CA GLN A 99 -4.20 2.74 -10.64
C GLN A 99 -3.09 3.57 -9.98
N ALA A 100 -2.35 3.00 -9.02
CA ALA A 100 -1.28 3.70 -8.32
C ALA A 100 -0.17 4.17 -9.28
N TYR A 101 0.16 3.38 -10.30
CA TYR A 101 1.10 3.80 -11.34
C TYR A 101 0.56 4.98 -12.17
N GLN A 102 -0.71 4.92 -12.58
CA GLN A 102 -1.34 6.03 -13.31
C GLN A 102 -1.42 7.30 -12.46
N ASP A 103 -1.74 7.19 -11.18
CA ASP A 103 -1.82 8.33 -10.25
C ASP A 103 -0.45 8.99 -10.05
N ILE A 104 0.64 8.21 -9.95
CA ILE A 104 2.01 8.74 -9.89
C ILE A 104 2.38 9.47 -11.18
N MET A 105 1.99 8.94 -12.35
CA MET A 105 2.23 9.60 -13.64
C MET A 105 1.44 10.90 -13.82
N GLN A 106 0.26 11.00 -13.21
CA GLN A 106 -0.62 12.17 -13.31
C GLN A 106 -0.32 13.24 -12.26
N MET A 107 0.54 12.96 -11.27
CA MET A 107 1.03 14.00 -10.37
C MET A 107 1.86 15.02 -11.16
N PRO A 108 1.43 16.29 -11.24
CA PRO A 108 2.26 17.33 -11.82
C PRO A 108 3.47 17.56 -10.90
N VAL A 109 4.67 17.60 -11.49
CA VAL A 109 5.90 18.03 -10.84
C VAL A 109 5.88 19.51 -10.51
#